data_AF-A0A2N1VW00-F1
#
_entry.id   AF-A0A2N1VW00-F1
#
_cell.length_a   1.000
_cell.length_b   1.000
_cell.length_c   1.000
_cell.angle_alpha   90.00
_cell.angle_beta   90.00
_cell.angle_gamma   90.00
#
_symmetry.space_group_name_H-M   'P 1'
#
loop_
_entity.id
_entity.type
_entity.pdbx_description
1 polymer ?
#
loop_
_entity_poly.entity_id
_entity_poly.type
_entity_poly.pdbx_seq_one_letter_code
_entity_poly.pdbx_strand_id
1 'polypeptide(L)'
;MELYGFNIHKIRLELILFKTKLEKLEFLNETKTDLERIIQSFESEKIVSLRYYARDDMNIEGNSIELRDFLRNVILKYTHNIKDCRYPNEDILNRAVVDELKRYEHLLQLIDMEIEYIEKENDALNDELKSA
;
A
#
# COMPACT_ATOMS: atom_id res chain seq x y z
N MET A 1 -10.83 9.14 -0.82
CA MET A 1 -10.67 7.72 -1.17
C MET A 1 -9.54 7.25 -0.27
N GLU A 2 -9.86 6.47 0.75
CA GLU A 2 -8.89 6.03 1.76
C GLU A 2 -8.04 4.92 1.17
N LEU A 3 -6.73 5.14 1.07
CA LEU A 3 -5.77 4.05 0.96
C LEU A 3 -5.99 3.17 2.19
N TYR A 4 -6.29 1.89 1.98
CA TYR A 4 -6.50 0.92 3.05
C TYR A 4 -5.32 0.97 4.03
N GLY A 5 -5.52 1.59 5.20
CA GLY A 5 -4.53 1.69 6.28
C GLY A 5 -3.35 2.63 6.04
N PHE A 6 -2.77 2.64 4.84
CA PHE A 6 -1.50 3.31 4.56
C PHE A 6 -1.70 4.71 3.96
N ASN A 7 -1.54 5.73 4.79
CA ASN A 7 -1.49 7.12 4.35
C ASN A 7 -0.18 7.72 4.85
N ILE A 8 0.58 8.40 3.99
CA ILE A 8 1.83 9.06 4.37
C ILE A 8 1.67 9.97 5.59
N HIS A 9 0.51 10.61 5.77
CA HIS A 9 0.21 11.41 6.95
C HIS A 9 0.13 10.57 8.23
N LYS A 10 -0.45 9.36 8.17
CA LYS A 10 -0.48 8.44 9.32
C LYS A 10 0.91 7.93 9.64
N ILE A 11 1.68 7.54 8.62
CA ILE A 11 3.08 7.11 8.76
C ILE A 11 3.88 8.22 9.44
N ARG A 12 3.78 9.46 8.95
CA ARG A 12 4.47 10.62 9.54
C ARG A 12 4.05 10.91 10.97
N LEU A 13 2.76 10.76 11.31
CA LEU A 13 2.30 10.92 12.69
C LEU A 13 2.92 9.87 13.61
N GLU A 14 2.97 8.62 13.17
CA GLU A 14 3.60 7.53 13.94
C GLU A 14 5.11 7.79 14.11
N LEU A 15 5.79 8.28 13.07
CA LEU A 15 7.20 8.66 13.12
C LEU A 15 7.51 9.74 14.18
N ILE A 16 6.56 10.62 14.48
CA ILE A 16 6.71 11.64 15.53
C ILE A 16 6.68 11.02 16.92
N LEU A 17 5.98 9.89 17.10
CA LEU A 17 5.85 9.21 18.39
C LEU A 17 7.11 8.41 18.76
N PHE A 18 7.87 7.93 17.78
CA PHE A 18 9.11 7.20 18.02
C PHE A 18 10.22 8.12 18.53
N LYS A 19 10.89 7.67 19.58
CA LYS A 19 11.91 8.46 20.30
C LYS A 19 13.30 8.24 19.72
N THR A 20 13.54 7.05 19.19
CA THR A 20 14.84 6.64 18.68
C THR A 20 14.81 6.51 17.16
N LYS A 21 15.99 6.70 16.56
CA LYS A 21 16.21 6.43 15.14
C LYS A 21 15.88 4.98 14.77
N LEU A 22 16.27 4.03 15.63
CA LEU A 22 16.04 2.61 15.40
C LEU A 22 14.55 2.29 15.28
N GLU A 23 13.72 2.77 16.23
CA GLU A 23 12.26 2.58 16.19
C GLU A 23 11.65 3.12 14.90
N LYS A 24 12.09 4.30 14.44
CA LYS A 24 11.62 4.88 13.18
C LYS A 24 11.97 4.02 11.97
N LEU A 25 13.22 3.55 11.91
CA LEU A 25 13.69 2.72 10.81
C LEU A 25 13.04 1.34 10.81
N GLU A 26 12.85 0.71 11.97
CA GLU A 26 12.15 -0.57 12.09
C GLU A 26 10.71 -0.42 11.58
N PHE A 27 9.98 0.59 12.05
CA PHE A 27 8.62 0.87 11.58
C PHE A 27 8.53 1.11 10.07
N LEU A 28 9.46 1.89 9.51
CA LEU A 28 9.47 2.18 8.07
C LEU A 28 9.81 0.96 7.23
N ASN A 29 10.74 0.11 7.68
CA ASN A 29 11.09 -1.12 6.97
C ASN A 29 9.98 -2.17 7.04
N GLU A 30 9.29 -2.29 8.18
CA GLU A 30 8.08 -3.13 8.29
C GLU A 30 6.98 -2.62 7.35
N THR A 31 6.70 -1.32 7.41
CA THR A 31 5.72 -0.65 6.54
C THR A 31 6.05 -0.83 5.05
N LYS A 32 7.33 -0.71 4.69
CA LYS A 32 7.85 -0.96 3.34
C LYS A 32 7.55 -2.40 2.89
N THR A 33 7.90 -3.38 3.73
CA THR A 33 7.70 -4.80 3.43
C THR A 33 6.22 -5.13 3.21
N ASP A 34 5.35 -4.60 4.07
CA ASP A 34 3.89 -4.77 3.92
C ASP A 34 3.37 -4.15 2.62
N LEU A 35 3.86 -2.96 2.27
CA LEU A 35 3.47 -2.27 1.06
C LEU A 35 3.93 -2.99 -0.20
N GLU A 36 5.16 -3.52 -0.22
CA GLU A 36 5.69 -4.36 -1.30
C GLU A 36 4.85 -5.62 -1.50
N ARG A 37 4.45 -6.30 -0.42
CA ARG A 37 3.53 -7.45 -0.47
C ARG A 37 2.19 -7.07 -1.10
N ILE A 38 1.63 -5.91 -0.73
CA ILE A 38 0.36 -5.43 -1.27
C ILE A 38 0.51 -5.13 -2.77
N ILE A 39 1.54 -4.39 -3.17
CA ILE A 39 1.85 -4.10 -4.57
C ILE A 39 1.93 -5.39 -5.38
N GLN A 40 2.70 -6.38 -4.91
CA GLN A 40 2.83 -7.67 -5.59
C GLN A 40 1.47 -8.37 -5.78
N SER A 41 0.56 -8.26 -4.80
CA SER A 41 -0.78 -8.84 -4.92
C SER A 41 -1.65 -8.14 -5.97
N PHE A 42 -1.45 -6.84 -6.18
CA PHE A 42 -2.14 -6.06 -7.22
C PHE A 42 -1.56 -6.35 -8.61
N GLU A 43 -0.23 -6.49 -8.72
CA GLU A 43 0.50 -6.76 -9.97
C GLU A 43 0.39 -8.19 -10.49
N SER A 44 0.17 -9.16 -9.59
CA SER A 44 0.13 -10.58 -9.96
C SER A 44 -0.81 -10.85 -11.13
N GLU A 45 -0.45 -11.80 -12.00
CA GLU A 45 -1.32 -12.16 -13.12
C GLU A 45 -2.67 -12.67 -12.59
N LYS A 46 -3.76 -12.09 -13.09
CA LYS A 46 -5.11 -12.43 -12.65
C LYS A 46 -5.65 -13.55 -13.55
N ILE A 47 -5.78 -14.74 -12.97
CA ILE A 47 -6.24 -15.96 -13.68
C ILE A 47 -7.75 -15.99 -13.93
N VAL A 48 -8.50 -15.14 -13.23
CA VAL A 48 -9.95 -14.96 -13.37
C VAL A 48 -10.30 -13.47 -13.37
N SER A 49 -11.54 -13.12 -13.72
CA SER A 49 -12.01 -11.74 -13.64
C SER A 49 -11.85 -11.17 -12.22
N LEU A 50 -11.45 -9.90 -12.13
CA LEU A 50 -11.25 -9.14 -10.89
C LEU A 50 -12.49 -9.18 -9.97
N ARG A 51 -13.70 -9.31 -10.51
CA ARG A 51 -14.90 -9.46 -9.67
C ARG A 51 -14.84 -10.67 -8.74
N TYR A 52 -14.24 -11.76 -9.20
CA TYR A 52 -14.16 -12.98 -8.40
C TYR A 52 -13.22 -12.79 -7.21
N TYR A 53 -12.16 -11.98 -7.37
CA TYR A 53 -11.27 -11.61 -6.27
C TYR A 53 -11.99 -10.84 -5.17
N ALA A 54 -13.08 -10.12 -5.48
CA ALA A 54 -13.87 -9.36 -4.50
C ALA A 54 -14.81 -10.22 -3.63
N ARG A 55 -14.99 -11.51 -3.97
CA ARG A 55 -15.95 -12.41 -3.30
C ARG A 55 -15.31 -13.15 -2.13
N ASP A 56 -16.09 -13.38 -1.08
CA ASP A 56 -15.66 -14.15 0.11
C ASP A 56 -15.76 -15.67 -0.09
N ASP A 57 -16.57 -16.12 -1.05
CA ASP A 57 -16.85 -17.55 -1.29
C ASP A 57 -15.88 -18.19 -2.30
N MET A 58 -14.84 -17.47 -2.72
CA MET A 58 -13.84 -17.94 -3.67
C MET A 58 -12.45 -17.96 -3.03
N ASN A 59 -11.81 -19.12 -3.02
CA ASN A 59 -10.41 -19.25 -2.66
C ASN A 59 -9.56 -19.18 -3.93
N ILE A 60 -9.01 -17.99 -4.22
CA ILE A 60 -8.21 -17.73 -5.43
C ILE A 60 -6.76 -17.54 -4.99
N GLU A 61 -5.85 -18.26 -5.62
CA GLU A 61 -4.42 -18.12 -5.38
C GLU A 61 -3.95 -16.69 -5.70
N GLY A 62 -3.14 -16.12 -4.81
CA GLY A 62 -2.69 -14.72 -4.94
C GLY A 62 -3.76 -13.67 -4.58
N ASN A 63 -4.95 -14.07 -4.10
CA ASN A 63 -5.93 -13.13 -3.57
C ASN A 63 -5.50 -12.64 -2.18
N SER A 64 -5.05 -11.40 -2.11
CA SER A 64 -4.78 -10.74 -0.84
C SER A 64 -6.07 -10.14 -0.25
N ILE A 65 -6.07 -9.94 1.06
CA ILE A 65 -7.19 -9.28 1.75
C ILE A 65 -7.35 -7.87 1.20
N GLU A 66 -6.23 -7.18 0.94
CA GLU A 66 -6.20 -5.80 0.46
C GLU A 66 -6.79 -5.67 -0.95
N LEU A 67 -6.44 -6.60 -1.86
CA LEU A 67 -7.00 -6.62 -3.21
C LEU A 67 -8.52 -6.90 -3.18
N ARG A 68 -8.94 -7.91 -2.41
CA ARG A 68 -10.35 -8.27 -2.26
C ARG A 68 -11.17 -7.10 -1.73
N ASP A 69 -10.69 -6.48 -0.67
CA ASP A 69 -11.37 -5.39 0.02
C ASP A 69 -11.40 -4.11 -0.85
N PHE A 70 -10.31 -3.82 -1.57
CA PHE A 70 -10.27 -2.77 -2.57
C PHE A 70 -11.33 -2.98 -3.67
N LEU A 71 -11.32 -4.15 -4.32
CA LEU A 71 -12.25 -4.45 -5.41
C LEU A 71 -13.70 -4.46 -4.94
N ARG A 72 -13.96 -4.98 -3.74
CA ARG A 72 -15.26 -4.90 -3.07
C ARG A 72 -15.74 -3.45 -2.96
N ASN A 73 -14.89 -2.56 -2.47
CA ASN A 73 -15.24 -1.14 -2.35
C ASN A 73 -15.43 -0.46 -3.70
N VAL A 74 -14.65 -0.83 -4.72
CA VAL A 74 -14.86 -0.30 -6.08
C VAL A 74 -16.22 -0.75 -6.60
N ILE A 75 -16.58 -2.04 -6.47
CA ILE A 75 -17.86 -2.57 -6.93
C ILE A 75 -19.03 -1.93 -6.18
N LEU A 76 -18.92 -1.80 -4.86
CA LEU A 76 -19.97 -1.24 -4.00
C LEU A 76 -20.29 0.24 -4.30
N LYS A 77 -19.41 0.97 -5.00
CA LYS A 77 -19.71 2.32 -5.50
C LYS A 77 -20.70 2.35 -6.66
N TYR A 78 -20.88 1.23 -7.37
CA TYR A 78 -21.76 1.13 -8.55
C TYR A 78 -22.98 0.25 -8.30
N THR A 79 -22.93 -0.68 -7.34
CA THR A 79 -24.03 -1.58 -7.01
C THR A 79 -24.07 -1.90 -5.53
N HIS A 80 -25.26 -2.02 -4.95
CA HIS A 80 -25.42 -2.48 -3.56
C HIS A 80 -25.26 -4.00 -3.40
N ASN A 81 -25.13 -4.73 -4.52
CA ASN A 81 -24.96 -6.19 -4.52
C ASN A 81 -23.65 -6.56 -5.21
N ILE A 82 -22.69 -7.07 -4.45
CA ILE A 82 -21.37 -7.49 -4.96
C ILE A 82 -21.43 -8.64 -5.96
N LYS A 83 -22.53 -9.40 -5.97
CA LYS A 83 -22.77 -10.48 -6.93
C LYS A 83 -23.42 -9.99 -8.22
N ASP A 84 -23.76 -8.70 -8.32
CA ASP A 84 -24.29 -8.12 -9.55
C ASP A 84 -23.17 -7.98 -10.59
N CYS A 85 -23.28 -8.76 -11.66
CA CYS A 85 -22.28 -8.79 -12.73
C CYS A 85 -22.48 -7.70 -13.80
N ARG A 86 -23.51 -6.84 -13.68
CA ARG A 86 -23.83 -5.83 -14.70
C ARG A 86 -22.86 -4.64 -14.69
N TYR A 87 -22.49 -4.15 -13.50
CA TYR A 87 -21.61 -2.99 -13.31
C TYR A 87 -20.81 -3.10 -12.01
N PRO A 88 -19.60 -2.50 -11.92
CA PRO A 88 -18.84 -1.83 -13.00
C PRO A 88 -18.20 -2.87 -13.94
N ASN A 89 -17.96 -2.59 -15.23
CA ASN A 89 -17.32 -3.57 -16.13
C ASN A 89 -15.85 -3.88 -15.76
N GLU A 90 -15.25 -4.90 -16.40
CA GLU A 90 -13.86 -5.31 -16.11
C GLU A 90 -12.85 -4.19 -16.39
N ASP A 91 -13.06 -3.37 -17.42
CA ASP A 91 -12.18 -2.25 -17.75
C ASP A 91 -12.16 -1.16 -16.65
N ILE A 92 -13.30 -0.93 -15.99
CA ILE A 92 -13.37 -0.02 -14.85
C ILE A 92 -12.60 -0.62 -13.66
N LEU A 93 -12.73 -1.91 -13.40
CA LEU A 93 -11.99 -2.58 -12.33
C LEU A 93 -10.48 -2.55 -12.58
N ASN A 94 -10.05 -2.88 -13.81
CA ASN A 94 -8.64 -2.82 -14.20
C ASN A 94 -8.06 -1.41 -14.04
N ARG A 95 -8.76 -0.38 -14.52
CA ARG A 95 -8.33 1.01 -14.33
C ARG A 95 -8.22 1.38 -12.85
N ALA A 96 -9.20 0.97 -12.03
CA ALA A 96 -9.15 1.21 -10.60
C ALA A 96 -7.93 0.53 -9.94
N VAL A 97 -7.65 -0.73 -10.31
CA VAL A 97 -6.46 -1.46 -9.83
C VAL A 97 -5.17 -0.74 -10.23
N VAL A 98 -5.05 -0.32 -11.49
CA VAL A 98 -3.87 0.42 -11.99
C VAL A 98 -3.69 1.75 -11.26
N ASP A 99 -4.78 2.49 -11.03
CA ASP A 99 -4.72 3.77 -10.32
C ASP A 99 -4.33 3.60 -8.86
N GLU A 100 -4.82 2.55 -8.20
CA GLU A 100 -4.46 2.25 -6.80
C GLU A 100 -3.02 1.74 -6.70
N LEU A 101 -2.57 0.90 -7.63
CA LEU A 101 -1.19 0.43 -7.72
C LEU A 101 -0.21 1.61 -7.78
N LYS A 102 -0.44 2.58 -8.67
CA LYS A 102 0.39 3.79 -8.77
C LYS A 102 0.47 4.57 -7.46
N ARG A 103 -0.60 4.57 -6.66
CA ARG A 103 -0.58 5.23 -5.35
C ARG A 103 0.27 4.48 -4.34
N TYR A 104 0.20 3.15 -4.35
CA TYR A 104 1.07 2.32 -3.51
C TYR A 104 2.54 2.46 -3.91
N GLU A 105 2.86 2.43 -5.20
CA GLU A 105 4.22 2.67 -5.70
C GLU A 105 4.75 4.04 -5.29
N HIS A 106 3.94 5.09 -5.43
CA HIS A 106 4.32 6.43 -5.00
C HIS A 106 4.54 6.49 -3.48
N LEU A 107 3.70 5.80 -2.69
CA LEU A 107 3.89 5.73 -1.25
C LEU A 107 5.18 4.99 -0.87
N LEU A 108 5.52 3.92 -1.59
CA LEU A 108 6.76 3.17 -1.41
C LEU A 108 7.98 4.06 -1.61
N GLN A 109 7.98 4.86 -2.69
CA GLN A 109 9.02 5.85 -2.95
C GLN A 109 9.14 6.89 -1.83
N LEU A 110 8.02 7.35 -1.28
CA LEU A 110 8.03 8.28 -0.15
C LEU A 110 8.65 7.65 1.11
N ILE A 111 8.38 6.37 1.37
CA ILE A 111 8.96 5.63 2.48
C ILE A 111 10.47 5.46 2.28
N ASP A 112 10.91 5.09 1.08
CA ASP A 112 12.33 4.95 0.75
C ASP A 112 13.10 6.26 0.98
N MET A 113 12.54 7.39 0.52
CA MET A 113 13.13 8.70 0.75
C MET A 113 13.22 9.06 2.25
N GLU A 114 12.23 8.67 3.04
CA GLU A 114 12.23 8.92 4.49
C GLU A 114 13.28 8.06 5.22
N ILE A 115 13.42 6.79 4.82
CA ILE A 115 14.49 5.90 5.32
C ILE A 115 15.85 6.52 5.01
N GLU A 116 16.11 6.89 3.74
CA GLU A 116 17.37 7.52 3.34
C GLU A 116 17.65 8.81 4.12
N TYR A 117 16.62 9.64 4.35
CA TYR A 117 16.75 10.88 5.12
C TYR A 117 17.20 10.59 6.55
N ILE A 118 16.53 9.68 7.25
CA ILE A 118 16.86 9.29 8.65
C ILE A 118 18.25 8.64 8.72
N GLU A 119 18.65 7.89 7.69
CA GLU A 119 19.99 7.31 7.59
C GLU A 119 21.06 8.41 7.48
N LYS A 120 20.90 9.35 6.54
CA LYS A 120 21.85 10.43 6.20
C LYS A 120 21.95 11.54 7.26
N GLU A 121 20.87 11.85 7.98
CA GLU A 121 20.87 12.85 9.07
C GLU A 121 21.96 12.55 10.13
N ASN A 122 22.39 11.30 10.20
CA ASN A 122 23.38 10.81 11.15
C ASN A 122 24.84 10.87 10.65
N ASP A 123 25.06 10.88 9.33
CA ASP A 123 26.41 11.04 8.78
C ASP A 123 26.90 12.48 8.98
N ALA A 124 26.00 13.46 8.77
CA ALA A 124 26.30 14.87 9.00
C ALA A 124 26.60 15.19 10.48
N LEU A 125 25.82 14.62 11.42
CA LEU A 125 26.02 14.82 12.86
C LEU A 125 27.32 14.16 13.38
N ASN A 126 27.68 12.99 12.84
CA ASN A 126 28.92 12.31 13.20
C ASN A 126 30.17 12.97 12.58
N ASP A 127 30.04 13.57 11.40
CA ASP A 127 31.14 14.29 10.75
C ASP A 127 31.42 15.65 11.45
N GLU A 128 30.39 16.35 11.92
CA GLU A 128 30.58 17.54 12.77
C GLU A 128 31.27 17.23 14.10
N LEU A 129 30.91 16.10 14.75
CA LEU A 129 31.55 15.65 16.00
C LEU A 129 32.99 15.17 15.84
N LYS A 130 33.40 14.72 14.65
CA LYS A 130 34.80 14.35 14.34
C LYS A 130 35.64 15.54 13.89
N SER A 131 35.00 16.63 13.47
CA SER A 131 35.63 17.85 12.96
C SER A 131 35.77 18.94 14.04
N ALA A 132 35.17 18.74 15.22
CA ALA A 132 35.25 19.59 16.41
C ALA A 132 36.28 19.06 17.42
#